data_AF-A0A9D2QJP3-F1
#
_entry.id   AF-A0A9D2QJP3-F1
#
_cell.length_a   1.000
_cell.length_b   1.000
_cell.length_c   1.000
_cell.angle_alpha   90.00
_cell.angle_beta   90.00
_cell.angle_gamma   90.00
#
_symmetry.space_group_name_H-M   'P 1'
#
loop_
_entity.id
_entity.type
_entity.pdbx_description
1 polymer ?
#
loop_
_entity_poly.entity_id
_entity_poly.type
_entity_poly.pdbx_seq_one_letter_code
_entity_poly.pdbx_strand_id
1 'polypeptide(L)'
;MSTLEHFLTEIGLPEAGRDCVLSPALPQERLQTLCSLLEQDEEACLQALKTETEPNEAALCLFSLYAFSQREAWLARGISEQIYLDTMRDLTLWYQACMRKTGRPGVMEWDWLLNSLKGRLVRLGRLQYEPGDLEEAIRTDEYSFPKGVRKLEIHIPADGKLEPEQISSSLSQARIFFAGNKYRLMHCHSWLLSPALHRILPPSSKILNFQSFFRVYGEDFSYRQAEERVFGEISDRTECYPEHTSLQKSLKAFLLAGGRVGMGMGVIPFSEEKH
;
A
#
# COMPACT_ATOMS: atom_id res chain seq x y z
N MET A 1 -22.34 -1.93 20.56
CA MET A 1 -21.30 -1.07 19.97
C MET A 1 -19.97 -1.81 20.12
N SER A 2 -19.15 -1.88 19.06
CA SER A 2 -17.82 -2.51 19.12
C SER A 2 -16.91 -1.70 20.05
N THR A 3 -16.05 -2.32 20.83
CA THR A 3 -15.05 -1.62 21.67
C THR A 3 -13.80 -1.32 20.85
N LEU A 4 -13.01 -0.32 21.28
CA LEU A 4 -11.72 -0.02 20.65
C LEU A 4 -10.81 -1.25 20.64
N GLU A 5 -10.70 -1.96 21.77
CA GLU A 5 -9.91 -3.20 21.87
C GLU A 5 -10.34 -4.27 20.86
N HIS A 6 -11.65 -4.47 20.67
CA HIS A 6 -12.15 -5.42 19.69
C HIS A 6 -11.76 -5.00 18.28
N PHE A 7 -11.97 -3.73 17.92
CA PHE A 7 -11.56 -3.19 16.62
C PHE A 7 -10.07 -3.38 16.33
N LEU A 8 -9.20 -3.07 17.30
CA LEU A 8 -7.75 -3.25 17.12
C LEU A 8 -7.38 -4.73 16.88
N THR A 9 -8.13 -5.64 17.50
CA THR A 9 -7.99 -7.08 17.29
C THR A 9 -8.45 -7.49 15.88
N GLU A 10 -9.57 -6.95 15.39
CA GLU A 10 -10.11 -7.23 14.05
C GLU A 10 -9.14 -6.80 12.94
N ILE A 11 -8.48 -5.64 13.08
CA ILE A 11 -7.46 -5.18 12.13
C ILE A 11 -6.11 -5.88 12.31
N GLY A 12 -5.99 -6.78 13.29
CA GLY A 12 -4.82 -7.62 13.53
C GLY A 12 -3.64 -6.90 14.19
N LEU A 13 -3.88 -5.80 14.92
CA LEU A 13 -2.82 -5.10 15.63
C LEU A 13 -2.26 -6.00 16.75
N PRO A 14 -0.93 -6.24 16.81
CA PRO A 14 -0.33 -7.09 17.85
C PRO A 14 -0.56 -6.54 19.26
N GLU A 15 -0.52 -7.41 20.27
CA GLU A 15 -0.76 -7.08 21.68
C GLU A 15 -0.02 -5.82 22.15
N ALA A 16 1.29 -5.75 21.99
CA ALA A 16 2.07 -4.56 22.38
C ALA A 16 1.60 -3.26 21.68
N GLY A 17 1.11 -3.35 20.44
CA GLY A 17 0.52 -2.21 19.75
C GLY A 17 -0.86 -1.85 20.27
N ARG A 18 -1.67 -2.86 20.66
CA ARG A 18 -2.97 -2.63 21.30
C ARG A 18 -2.81 -1.98 22.66
N ASP A 19 -1.88 -2.45 23.49
CA ASP A 19 -1.59 -1.88 24.80
C ASP A 19 -1.18 -0.41 24.68
N CYS A 20 -0.33 -0.10 23.69
CA CYS A 20 0.06 1.27 23.37
C CYS A 20 -1.14 2.18 23.07
N VAL A 21 -2.12 1.70 22.28
CA VAL A 21 -3.31 2.48 21.94
C VAL A 21 -4.30 2.59 23.11
N LEU A 22 -4.43 1.52 23.91
CA LEU A 22 -5.36 1.45 25.04
C LEU A 22 -4.85 2.20 26.27
N SER A 23 -3.54 2.37 26.40
CA SER A 23 -2.87 3.11 27.48
C SER A 23 -1.83 4.07 26.90
N PRO A 24 -2.26 5.12 26.16
CA PRO A 24 -1.33 6.01 25.47
C PRO A 24 -0.50 6.82 26.46
N ALA A 25 0.79 7.00 26.17
CA ALA A 25 1.63 7.95 26.91
C ALA A 25 1.16 9.40 26.72
N LEU A 26 0.52 9.69 25.59
CA LEU A 26 0.00 11.00 25.26
C LEU A 26 -1.32 11.29 26.02
N PRO A 27 -1.47 12.46 26.67
CA PRO A 27 -2.70 12.81 27.38
C PRO A 27 -3.93 12.79 26.47
N GLN A 28 -5.07 12.36 27.01
CA GLN A 28 -6.33 12.25 26.26
C GLN A 28 -6.76 13.59 25.61
N GLU A 29 -6.61 14.71 26.31
CA GLU A 29 -6.90 16.05 25.78
C GLU A 29 -6.04 16.38 24.55
N ARG A 30 -4.78 15.96 24.57
CA ARG A 30 -3.86 16.16 23.44
C ARG A 30 -4.26 15.30 22.25
N LEU A 31 -4.63 14.03 22.47
CA LEU A 31 -5.17 13.17 21.41
C LEU A 31 -6.46 13.74 20.80
N GLN A 32 -7.36 14.30 21.61
CA GLN A 32 -8.58 14.97 21.12
C GLN A 32 -8.27 16.21 20.29
N THR A 33 -7.28 17.01 20.72
CA THR A 33 -6.80 18.18 19.98
C THR A 33 -6.23 17.78 18.62
N LEU A 34 -5.35 16.76 18.59
CA LEU A 34 -4.77 16.24 17.36
C LEU A 34 -5.83 15.63 16.42
N CYS A 35 -6.83 14.93 16.97
CA CYS A 35 -7.94 14.38 16.19
C CYS A 35 -8.80 15.47 15.56
N SER A 36 -9.10 16.53 16.31
CA SER A 36 -9.80 17.71 15.78
C SER A 36 -8.98 18.41 14.69
N LEU A 37 -7.67 18.53 14.89
CA LEU A 37 -6.77 19.10 13.91
C LEU A 37 -6.69 18.23 12.65
N LEU A 38 -6.67 16.90 12.77
CA LEU A 38 -6.66 15.96 11.65
C LEU A 38 -7.90 16.09 10.74
N GLU A 39 -9.03 16.51 11.28
CA GLU A 39 -10.24 16.78 10.48
C GLU A 39 -10.22 18.15 9.80
N GLN A 40 -9.49 19.11 10.35
CA GLN A 40 -9.48 20.50 9.86
C GLN A 40 -8.32 20.75 8.88
N ASP A 41 -7.14 20.24 9.21
CA ASP A 41 -5.88 20.50 8.51
C ASP A 41 -4.92 19.31 8.75
N GLU A 42 -4.87 18.41 7.77
CA GLU A 42 -4.03 17.21 7.82
C GLU A 42 -2.55 17.56 7.94
N GLU A 43 -2.08 18.55 7.19
CA GLU A 43 -0.66 18.96 7.22
C GLU A 43 -0.30 19.52 8.59
N ALA A 44 -1.12 20.43 9.15
CA ALA A 44 -0.90 20.96 10.49
C ALA A 44 -0.92 19.85 11.55
N CYS A 45 -1.78 18.85 11.40
CA CYS A 45 -1.80 17.68 12.29
C CYS A 45 -0.52 16.86 12.19
N LEU A 46 -0.04 16.55 10.98
CA LEU A 46 1.22 15.83 10.79
C LEU A 46 2.42 16.62 11.32
N GLN A 47 2.44 17.94 11.17
CA GLN A 47 3.48 18.79 11.77
C GLN A 47 3.39 18.79 13.30
N ALA A 48 2.19 18.83 13.88
CA ALA A 48 2.00 18.73 15.32
C ALA A 48 2.41 17.36 15.88
N LEU A 49 2.20 16.27 15.15
CA LEU A 49 2.69 14.94 15.53
C LEU A 49 4.23 14.89 15.60
N LYS A 50 4.92 15.56 14.66
CA LYS A 50 6.40 15.59 14.63
C LYS A 50 7.00 16.27 15.86
N THR A 51 6.24 17.08 16.60
CA THR A 51 6.72 17.76 17.81
C THR A 51 6.51 16.95 19.09
N GLU A 52 5.81 15.81 19.02
CA GLU A 52 5.63 14.91 20.16
C GLU A 52 6.94 14.17 20.51
N THR A 53 7.09 13.77 21.77
CA THR A 53 8.31 13.08 22.24
C THR A 53 8.57 11.76 21.50
N GLU A 54 7.50 10.99 21.24
CA GLU A 54 7.54 9.74 20.47
C GLU A 54 6.53 9.85 19.31
N PRO A 55 6.89 10.51 18.19
CA PRO A 55 5.93 10.86 17.13
C PRO A 55 5.21 9.66 16.50
N ASN A 56 5.91 8.55 16.28
CA ASN A 56 5.33 7.35 15.67
C ASN A 56 4.33 6.67 16.61
N GLU A 57 4.59 6.71 17.93
CA GLU A 57 3.70 6.18 18.96
C GLU A 57 2.43 7.04 19.05
N ALA A 58 2.61 8.37 19.11
CA ALA A 58 1.50 9.32 19.08
C ALA A 58 0.62 9.14 17.83
N ALA A 59 1.25 8.95 16.66
CA ALA A 59 0.55 8.66 15.40
C ALA A 59 -0.23 7.35 15.45
N LEU A 60 0.33 6.27 16.04
CA LEU A 60 -0.37 5.00 16.19
C LEU A 60 -1.65 5.17 17.00
N CYS A 61 -1.56 5.87 18.14
CA CYS A 61 -2.70 6.15 19.01
C CYS A 61 -3.75 7.00 18.28
N LEU A 62 -3.33 8.13 17.71
CA LEU A 62 -4.21 9.05 16.99
C LEU A 62 -4.94 8.35 15.84
N PHE A 63 -4.21 7.68 14.95
CA PHE A 63 -4.77 7.06 13.76
C PHE A 63 -5.65 5.85 14.09
N SER A 64 -5.33 5.09 15.14
CA SER A 64 -6.18 3.98 15.59
C SER A 64 -7.50 4.47 16.20
N LEU A 65 -7.45 5.53 17.01
CA LEU A 65 -8.65 6.18 17.55
C LEU A 65 -9.50 6.81 16.45
N TYR A 66 -8.84 7.49 15.50
CA TYR A 66 -9.50 8.06 14.34
C TYR A 66 -10.20 6.98 13.52
N ALA A 67 -9.49 5.93 13.12
CA ALA A 67 -10.06 4.80 12.40
C ALA A 67 -11.30 4.28 13.13
N PHE A 68 -11.16 3.90 14.41
CA PHE A 68 -12.27 3.40 15.21
C PHE A 68 -13.51 4.32 15.17
N SER A 69 -13.33 5.64 15.27
CA SER A 69 -14.44 6.61 15.19
C SER A 69 -15.07 6.72 13.79
N GLN A 70 -14.34 6.41 12.72
CA GLN A 70 -14.85 6.49 11.35
C GLN A 70 -15.64 5.25 10.90
N ARG A 71 -15.61 4.14 11.66
CA ARG A 71 -16.27 2.87 11.29
C ARG A 71 -17.73 3.08 10.88
N GLU A 72 -18.54 3.73 11.72
CA GLU A 72 -19.97 3.94 11.43
C GLU A 72 -20.19 4.82 10.20
N ALA A 73 -19.35 5.85 9.99
CA ALA A 73 -19.43 6.72 8.83
C ALA A 73 -19.11 5.97 7.52
N TRP A 74 -18.18 5.02 7.54
CA TRP A 74 -17.88 4.16 6.39
C TRP A 74 -19.03 3.21 6.06
N LEU A 75 -19.59 2.54 7.07
CA LEU A 75 -20.73 1.64 6.89
C LEU A 75 -21.96 2.38 6.35
N ALA A 76 -22.21 3.61 6.82
CA ALA A 76 -23.31 4.45 6.33
C ALA A 76 -23.18 4.84 4.85
N ARG A 77 -21.97 4.79 4.27
CA ARG A 77 -21.72 5.00 2.83
C ARG A 77 -21.92 3.72 2.00
N GLY A 78 -22.35 2.62 2.63
CA GLY A 78 -22.55 1.33 1.96
C GLY A 78 -21.26 0.51 1.78
N ILE A 79 -20.16 0.91 2.40
CA ILE A 79 -18.92 0.11 2.41
C ILE A 79 -19.12 -1.04 3.40
N SER A 80 -18.81 -2.27 2.98
CA SER A 80 -18.95 -3.42 3.86
C SER A 80 -17.94 -3.37 5.00
N GLU A 81 -18.30 -3.98 6.13
CA GLU A 81 -17.43 -4.09 7.30
C GLU A 81 -16.10 -4.76 6.96
N GLN A 82 -16.13 -5.81 6.13
CA GLN A 82 -14.93 -6.50 5.69
C GLN A 82 -13.99 -5.57 4.91
N ILE A 83 -14.49 -4.78 3.96
CA ILE A 83 -13.66 -3.84 3.19
C ILE A 83 -13.06 -2.77 4.11
N TYR A 84 -13.86 -2.26 5.06
CA TYR A 84 -13.39 -1.29 6.04
C TYR A 84 -12.25 -1.88 6.89
N LEU A 85 -12.47 -3.03 7.52
CA LEU A 85 -11.46 -3.69 8.35
C LEU A 85 -10.19 -4.01 7.54
N ASP A 86 -10.34 -4.58 6.35
CA ASP A 86 -9.20 -4.89 5.47
C ASP A 86 -8.41 -3.66 5.08
N THR A 87 -9.08 -2.53 4.83
CA THR A 87 -8.41 -1.26 4.54
C THR A 87 -7.65 -0.73 5.77
N MET A 88 -8.24 -0.85 6.97
CA MET A 88 -7.60 -0.42 8.22
C MET A 88 -6.43 -1.34 8.65
N ARG A 89 -6.27 -2.53 8.06
CA ARG A 89 -5.08 -3.39 8.30
C ARG A 89 -3.76 -2.70 7.91
N ASP A 90 -3.79 -1.64 7.13
CA ASP A 90 -2.60 -0.81 6.88
C ASP A 90 -1.96 -0.29 8.16
N LEU A 91 -2.75 0.04 9.19
CA LEU A 91 -2.22 0.41 10.51
C LEU A 91 -1.33 -0.70 11.07
N THR A 92 -1.78 -1.96 10.96
CA THR A 92 -1.01 -3.13 11.39
C THR A 92 0.24 -3.33 10.55
N LEU A 93 0.17 -3.15 9.22
CA LEU A 93 1.33 -3.30 8.34
C LEU A 93 2.41 -2.27 8.65
N TRP A 94 2.02 -1.01 8.82
CA TRP A 94 2.92 0.08 9.13
C TRP A 94 3.37 0.07 10.59
N TYR A 95 2.60 -0.52 11.50
CA TYR A 95 3.05 -0.87 12.85
C TYR A 95 4.20 -1.87 12.80
N GLN A 96 4.04 -2.97 12.06
CA GLN A 96 5.09 -3.97 11.92
C GLN A 96 6.35 -3.40 11.23
N ALA A 97 6.17 -2.50 10.26
CA ALA A 97 7.29 -1.80 9.63
C ALA A 97 8.03 -0.89 10.63
N CYS A 98 7.30 -0.11 11.43
CA CYS A 98 7.86 0.70 12.50
C CYS A 98 8.66 -0.17 13.48
N MET A 99 8.03 -1.22 14.02
CA MET A 99 8.67 -2.16 14.95
C MET A 99 9.95 -2.77 14.38
N ARG A 100 9.95 -3.20 13.11
CA ARG A 100 11.16 -3.74 12.46
C ARG A 100 12.28 -2.71 12.33
N LYS A 101 11.94 -1.44 12.06
CA LYS A 101 12.92 -0.38 11.81
C LYS A 101 13.46 0.26 13.09
N THR A 102 12.60 0.46 14.09
CA THR A 102 12.92 1.25 15.30
C THR A 102 13.01 0.40 16.56
N GLY A 103 12.44 -0.81 16.55
CA GLY A 103 12.27 -1.64 17.75
C GLY A 103 11.23 -1.10 18.74
N ARG A 104 10.47 -0.06 18.38
CA ARG A 104 9.49 0.60 19.26
C ARG A 104 8.08 0.63 18.66
N PRO A 105 7.02 0.52 19.50
CA PRO A 105 5.64 0.71 19.06
C PRO A 105 5.44 2.05 18.35
N GLY A 106 4.64 2.03 17.28
CA GLY A 106 4.32 3.21 16.50
C GLY A 106 3.94 2.83 15.08
N VAL A 107 3.60 3.82 14.25
CA VAL A 107 3.34 3.64 12.81
C VAL A 107 4.22 4.58 11.99
N MET A 108 4.50 4.18 10.75
CA MET A 108 5.24 4.96 9.75
C MET A 108 4.37 5.22 8.51
N GLU A 109 4.89 5.97 7.53
CA GLU A 109 4.18 6.36 6.31
C GLU A 109 2.84 7.04 6.60
N TRP A 110 2.89 8.13 7.36
CA TRP A 110 1.68 8.79 7.86
C TRP A 110 0.79 9.30 6.73
N ASP A 111 1.38 9.94 5.71
CA ASP A 111 0.66 10.39 4.52
C ASP A 111 -0.07 9.23 3.81
N TRP A 112 0.59 8.07 3.72
CA TRP A 112 -0.02 6.86 3.18
C TRP A 112 -1.20 6.38 4.04
N LEU A 113 -1.03 6.33 5.35
CA LEU A 113 -2.09 5.92 6.28
C LEU A 113 -3.30 6.85 6.21
N LEU A 114 -3.10 8.16 6.00
CA LEU A 114 -4.20 9.10 5.80
C LEU A 114 -5.06 8.73 4.58
N ASN A 115 -4.48 8.18 3.51
CA ASN A 115 -5.25 7.72 2.36
C ASN A 115 -6.22 6.59 2.74
N SER A 116 -5.76 5.63 3.55
CA SER A 116 -6.60 4.54 4.07
C SER A 116 -7.66 5.08 5.04
N LEU A 117 -7.26 5.93 6.00
CA LEU A 117 -8.15 6.47 7.04
C LEU A 117 -9.27 7.36 6.47
N LYS A 118 -8.95 8.19 5.48
CA LYS A 118 -9.89 9.13 4.84
C LYS A 118 -10.66 8.49 3.67
N GLY A 119 -10.39 7.23 3.34
CA GLY A 119 -11.08 6.50 2.27
C GLY A 119 -10.71 6.96 0.86
N ARG A 120 -9.52 7.55 0.70
CA ARG A 120 -8.90 7.83 -0.60
C ARG A 120 -8.33 6.55 -1.22
N LEU A 121 -7.99 5.58 -0.38
CA LEU A 121 -7.53 4.24 -0.74
C LEU A 121 -8.48 3.21 -0.12
N VAL A 122 -8.82 2.15 -0.85
CA VAL A 122 -9.57 1.00 -0.33
C VAL A 122 -8.87 -0.30 -0.67
N ARG A 123 -8.89 -1.27 0.25
CA ARG A 123 -8.41 -2.63 0.01
C ARG A 123 -9.57 -3.52 -0.43
N LEU A 124 -9.42 -4.17 -1.59
CA LEU A 124 -10.41 -5.09 -2.15
C LEU A 124 -9.74 -6.43 -2.41
N GLY A 125 -9.70 -7.31 -1.41
CA GLY A 125 -8.94 -8.56 -1.47
C GLY A 125 -7.43 -8.34 -1.34
N ARG A 126 -6.64 -8.78 -2.34
CA ARG A 126 -5.17 -8.76 -2.28
C ARG A 126 -4.55 -7.40 -2.60
N LEU A 127 -5.23 -6.55 -3.35
CA LEU A 127 -4.73 -5.26 -3.82
C LEU A 127 -5.50 -4.10 -3.18
N GLN A 128 -4.90 -2.93 -3.25
CA GLN A 128 -5.52 -1.66 -2.88
C GLN A 128 -5.70 -0.78 -4.11
N TYR A 129 -6.72 0.07 -4.06
CA TYR A 129 -7.18 0.87 -5.19
C TYR A 129 -7.38 2.32 -4.76
N GLU A 130 -6.70 3.23 -5.46
CA GLU A 130 -6.80 4.67 -5.27
C GLU A 130 -7.40 5.31 -6.53
N PRO A 131 -8.60 5.89 -6.43
CA PRO A 131 -9.18 6.73 -7.48
C PRO A 131 -8.29 7.89 -7.89
N GLY A 132 -8.18 8.12 -9.19
CA GLY A 132 -7.54 9.32 -9.73
C GLY A 132 -7.80 9.51 -11.21
N ASP A 133 -7.08 10.45 -11.80
CA ASP A 133 -7.07 10.71 -13.23
C ASP A 133 -5.69 10.41 -13.81
N LEU A 134 -5.66 9.99 -15.08
CA LEU A 134 -4.42 9.71 -15.77
C LEU A 134 -3.68 11.01 -16.08
N GLU A 135 -2.49 11.19 -15.51
CA GLU A 135 -1.70 12.42 -15.66
C GLU A 135 -1.10 12.58 -17.06
N GLU A 136 -0.74 11.47 -17.71
CA GLU A 136 -0.14 11.46 -19.04
C GLU A 136 -0.71 10.33 -19.89
N ALA A 137 -0.84 10.55 -21.21
CA ALA A 137 -1.45 9.56 -22.08
C ALA A 137 -0.64 8.26 -22.13
N ILE A 138 -1.32 7.11 -22.05
CA ILE A 138 -0.71 5.78 -22.19
C ILE A 138 -1.00 5.26 -23.59
N ARG A 139 0.06 4.79 -24.27
CA ARG A 139 -0.05 4.08 -25.55
C ARG A 139 0.72 2.77 -25.47
N THR A 140 0.04 1.68 -25.77
CA THR A 140 0.61 0.35 -25.94
C THR A 140 0.21 -0.16 -27.33
N ASP A 141 0.72 -1.32 -27.73
CA ASP A 141 0.31 -1.96 -28.99
C ASP A 141 -1.17 -2.38 -29.00
N GLU A 142 -1.81 -2.48 -27.83
CA GLU A 142 -3.17 -2.99 -27.65
C GLU A 142 -4.16 -1.90 -27.18
N TYR A 143 -3.68 -0.88 -26.46
CA TYR A 143 -4.52 0.09 -25.77
C TYR A 143 -4.00 1.51 -25.94
N SER A 144 -4.92 2.47 -26.01
CA SER A 144 -4.62 3.90 -25.97
C SER A 144 -5.56 4.61 -25.01
N PHE A 145 -4.99 5.23 -23.98
CA PHE A 145 -5.73 5.99 -22.97
C PHE A 145 -5.26 7.46 -23.00
N PRO A 146 -6.14 8.43 -23.33
CA PRO A 146 -5.76 9.84 -23.32
C PRO A 146 -5.57 10.36 -21.89
N LYS A 147 -4.75 11.40 -21.74
CA LYS A 147 -4.62 12.16 -20.49
C LYS A 147 -5.98 12.61 -19.96
N GLY A 148 -6.16 12.58 -18.64
CA GLY A 148 -7.36 13.03 -17.94
C GLY A 148 -8.50 12.00 -17.86
N VAL A 149 -8.33 10.79 -18.41
CA VAL A 149 -9.32 9.72 -18.16
C VAL A 149 -9.19 9.19 -16.75
N ARG A 150 -10.31 8.81 -16.14
CA ARG A 150 -10.34 8.24 -14.80
C ARG A 150 -9.60 6.89 -14.76
N LYS A 151 -8.74 6.74 -13.76
CA LYS A 151 -8.00 5.51 -13.46
C LYS A 151 -8.19 5.07 -12.01
N LEU A 152 -7.93 3.80 -11.75
CA LEU A 152 -7.60 3.32 -10.41
C LEU A 152 -6.10 3.03 -10.35
N GLU A 153 -5.37 3.64 -9.43
CA GLU A 153 -4.00 3.23 -9.12
C GLU A 153 -4.05 1.98 -8.24
N ILE A 154 -3.32 0.94 -8.64
CA ILE A 154 -3.19 -0.33 -7.93
C ILE A 154 -1.95 -0.27 -7.06
N HIS A 155 -2.16 -0.57 -5.79
CA HIS A 155 -1.09 -0.70 -4.80
C HIS A 155 -1.06 -2.12 -4.22
N ILE A 156 0.14 -2.59 -3.86
CA ILE A 156 0.39 -3.95 -3.40
C ILE A 156 0.81 -3.91 -1.93
N PRO A 157 -0.09 -4.21 -0.98
CA PRO A 157 0.27 -4.42 0.42
C PRO A 157 1.38 -5.46 0.58
N ALA A 158 2.26 -5.24 1.56
CA ALA A 158 3.39 -6.12 1.85
C ALA A 158 3.00 -7.47 2.48
N ASP A 159 1.72 -7.70 2.80
CA ASP A 159 1.23 -8.94 3.36
C ASP A 159 0.63 -9.89 2.33
N GLY A 160 0.69 -11.19 2.64
CA GLY A 160 0.10 -12.22 1.79
C GLY A 160 0.87 -12.49 0.50
N LYS A 161 0.61 -13.65 -0.09
CA LYS A 161 1.23 -14.10 -1.34
C LYS A 161 0.50 -13.47 -2.55
N LEU A 162 1.18 -13.38 -3.68
CA LEU A 162 0.59 -12.94 -4.96
C LEU A 162 0.01 -14.15 -5.70
N GLU A 163 -0.95 -14.85 -5.09
CA GLU A 163 -1.61 -15.98 -5.76
C GLU A 163 -2.47 -15.47 -6.92
N PRO A 164 -2.37 -16.05 -8.14
CA PRO A 164 -3.11 -15.58 -9.31
C PRO A 164 -4.62 -15.42 -9.08
N GLU A 165 -5.22 -16.35 -8.34
CA GLU A 165 -6.65 -16.35 -8.03
C GLU A 165 -7.05 -15.18 -7.12
N GLN A 166 -6.17 -14.82 -6.17
CA GLN A 166 -6.38 -13.68 -5.27
C GLN A 166 -6.23 -12.36 -6.01
N ILE A 167 -5.29 -12.26 -6.95
CA ILE A 167 -5.12 -11.09 -7.82
C ILE A 167 -6.34 -10.94 -8.73
N SER A 168 -6.76 -12.01 -9.41
CA SER A 168 -7.94 -12.00 -10.27
C SER A 168 -9.21 -11.63 -9.49
N SER A 169 -9.40 -12.18 -8.29
CA SER A 169 -10.53 -11.85 -7.43
C SER A 169 -10.53 -10.37 -7.04
N SER A 170 -9.36 -9.85 -6.66
CA SER A 170 -9.17 -8.44 -6.30
C SER A 170 -9.54 -7.49 -7.44
N LEU A 171 -9.05 -7.77 -8.66
CA LEU A 171 -9.38 -7.00 -9.86
C LEU A 171 -10.88 -7.03 -10.18
N SER A 172 -11.52 -8.19 -10.04
CA SER A 172 -12.98 -8.31 -10.23
C SER A 172 -13.77 -7.54 -9.17
N GLN A 173 -13.35 -7.60 -7.89
CA GLN A 173 -13.97 -6.81 -6.83
C GLN A 173 -13.84 -5.31 -7.09
N ALA A 174 -12.70 -4.83 -7.59
CA ALA A 174 -12.52 -3.44 -7.97
C ALA A 174 -13.48 -2.98 -9.07
N ARG A 175 -13.69 -3.81 -10.11
CA ARG A 175 -14.67 -3.51 -11.16
C ARG A 175 -16.09 -3.38 -10.64
N ILE A 176 -16.47 -4.22 -9.68
CA ILE A 176 -17.79 -4.19 -9.05
C ILE A 176 -17.91 -2.95 -8.13
N PHE A 177 -16.95 -2.76 -7.24
CA PHE A 177 -16.96 -1.68 -6.24
C PHE A 177 -16.95 -0.29 -6.90
N PHE A 178 -16.19 -0.13 -7.98
CA PHE A 178 -16.08 1.14 -8.71
C PHE A 178 -16.96 1.22 -9.95
N ALA A 179 -17.91 0.29 -10.13
CA ALA A 179 -18.85 0.31 -11.26
C ALA A 179 -19.58 1.68 -11.37
N GLY A 180 -19.84 2.13 -12.60
CA GLY A 180 -20.58 3.38 -12.87
C GLY A 180 -19.75 4.67 -12.77
N ASN A 181 -18.52 4.63 -12.28
CA ASN A 181 -17.69 5.82 -12.07
C ASN A 181 -16.84 6.25 -13.28
N LYS A 182 -17.13 5.71 -14.48
CA LYS A 182 -16.44 6.01 -15.75
C LYS A 182 -14.92 5.76 -15.75
N TYR A 183 -14.42 4.88 -14.87
CA TYR A 183 -13.02 4.43 -14.92
C TYR A 183 -12.74 3.71 -16.24
N ARG A 184 -11.60 4.00 -16.86
CA ARG A 184 -11.20 3.44 -18.15
C ARG A 184 -10.09 2.39 -18.00
N LEU A 185 -9.26 2.53 -16.98
CA LEU A 185 -8.12 1.66 -16.72
C LEU A 185 -7.85 1.49 -15.24
N MET A 186 -7.12 0.43 -14.92
CA MET A 186 -6.35 0.28 -13.70
C MET A 186 -4.87 0.38 -14.06
N HIS A 187 -4.12 1.15 -13.30
CA HIS A 187 -2.70 1.41 -13.52
C HIS A 187 -1.89 0.95 -12.32
N CYS A 188 -0.64 0.54 -12.52
CA CYS A 188 0.26 0.19 -11.44
C CYS A 188 1.69 0.62 -11.79
N HIS A 189 2.35 1.29 -10.84
CA HIS A 189 3.77 1.61 -10.91
C HIS A 189 4.54 0.86 -9.83
N SER A 190 5.25 -0.22 -10.21
CA SER A 190 5.90 -1.10 -9.22
C SER A 190 7.14 -1.80 -9.78
N TRP A 191 8.15 -2.02 -8.92
CA TRP A 191 9.31 -2.85 -9.27
C TRP A 191 8.92 -4.28 -9.65
N LEU A 192 7.79 -4.77 -9.13
CA LEU A 192 7.21 -6.07 -9.47
C LEU A 192 6.81 -6.19 -10.95
N LEU A 193 6.70 -5.07 -11.66
CA LEU A 193 6.37 -5.01 -13.09
C LEU A 193 7.59 -4.80 -13.99
N SER A 194 8.82 -4.76 -13.46
CA SER A 194 10.00 -4.60 -14.32
C SER A 194 10.21 -5.83 -15.22
N PRO A 195 10.32 -5.66 -16.54
CA PRO A 195 10.68 -6.73 -17.48
C PRO A 195 11.99 -7.44 -17.13
N ALA A 196 12.94 -6.77 -16.44
CA ALA A 196 14.20 -7.38 -16.01
C ALA A 196 13.99 -8.61 -15.12
N LEU A 197 12.87 -8.69 -14.40
CA LEU A 197 12.56 -9.81 -13.51
C LEU A 197 12.46 -11.16 -14.23
N HIS A 198 12.11 -11.19 -15.53
CA HIS A 198 12.10 -12.42 -16.33
C HIS A 198 13.49 -13.06 -16.47
N ARG A 199 14.57 -12.28 -16.29
CA ARG A 199 15.96 -12.78 -16.34
C ARG A 199 16.44 -13.31 -14.98
N ILE A 200 15.71 -13.00 -13.91
CA ILE A 200 16.12 -13.20 -12.51
C ILE A 200 15.27 -14.30 -11.86
N LEU A 201 14.00 -14.40 -12.25
CA LEU A 201 13.01 -15.24 -11.63
C LEU A 201 12.66 -16.47 -12.48
N PRO A 202 12.38 -17.62 -11.85
CA PRO A 202 11.90 -18.79 -12.58
C PRO A 202 10.49 -18.55 -13.15
N PRO A 203 10.10 -19.24 -14.23
CA PRO A 203 8.76 -19.10 -14.83
C PRO A 203 7.59 -19.34 -13.87
N SER A 204 7.79 -20.15 -12.84
CA SER A 204 6.78 -20.44 -11.80
C SER A 204 6.68 -19.34 -10.72
N SER A 205 7.38 -18.21 -10.89
CA SER A 205 7.38 -17.11 -9.93
C SER A 205 6.03 -16.42 -9.85
N LYS A 206 5.53 -16.22 -8.62
CA LYS A 206 4.30 -15.47 -8.36
C LYS A 206 4.41 -13.99 -8.75
N ILE A 207 5.62 -13.44 -8.75
CA ILE A 207 5.86 -12.07 -9.23
C ILE A 207 5.66 -12.01 -10.74
N LEU A 208 6.18 -12.99 -11.50
CA LEU A 208 5.97 -13.03 -12.94
C LEU A 208 4.50 -13.31 -13.30
N ASN A 209 3.81 -14.14 -12.50
CA ASN A 209 2.36 -14.32 -12.65
C ASN A 209 1.59 -13.02 -12.39
N PHE A 210 1.94 -12.28 -11.33
CA PHE A 210 1.35 -10.96 -11.08
C PHE A 210 1.59 -10.00 -12.25
N GLN A 211 2.82 -9.95 -12.76
CA GLN A 211 3.18 -9.12 -13.92
C GLN A 211 2.36 -9.46 -15.16
N SER A 212 2.00 -10.73 -15.38
CA SER A 212 1.21 -11.15 -16.55
C SER A 212 -0.21 -10.60 -16.62
N PHE A 213 -0.75 -10.05 -15.52
CA PHE A 213 -2.04 -9.35 -15.54
C PHE A 213 -1.97 -7.99 -16.24
N PHE A 214 -0.77 -7.44 -16.44
CA PHE A 214 -0.56 -6.09 -16.93
C PHE A 214 0.06 -6.07 -18.33
N ARG A 215 -0.35 -5.10 -19.14
CA ARG A 215 0.46 -4.66 -20.27
C ARG A 215 1.47 -3.64 -19.76
N VAL A 216 2.73 -4.05 -19.64
CA VAL A 216 3.83 -3.14 -19.27
C VAL A 216 4.18 -2.28 -20.48
N TYR A 217 4.23 -0.95 -20.28
CA TYR A 217 4.44 0.01 -21.37
C TYR A 217 5.65 0.93 -21.17
N GLY A 218 6.28 0.90 -19.99
CA GLY A 218 7.50 1.64 -19.75
C GLY A 218 8.18 1.23 -18.45
N GLU A 219 9.39 1.76 -18.27
CA GLU A 219 10.21 1.56 -17.07
C GLU A 219 10.72 2.92 -16.55
N ASP A 220 10.77 3.05 -15.23
CA ASP A 220 11.37 4.17 -14.53
C ASP A 220 12.54 3.67 -13.67
N PHE A 221 13.73 4.20 -13.91
CA PHE A 221 14.96 3.83 -13.21
C PHE A 221 15.38 4.83 -12.14
N SER A 222 14.50 5.77 -11.79
CA SER A 222 14.72 6.80 -10.76
C SER A 222 14.78 6.22 -9.35
N TYR A 223 14.25 5.00 -9.14
CA TYR A 223 14.15 4.35 -7.84
C TYR A 223 14.78 2.96 -7.83
N ARG A 224 15.48 2.61 -6.74
CA ARG A 224 16.06 1.28 -6.49
C ARG A 224 15.14 0.42 -5.60
N GLN A 225 13.82 0.48 -5.85
CA GLN A 225 12.81 -0.10 -4.96
C GLN A 225 12.89 -1.64 -4.89
N ALA A 226 13.31 -2.31 -5.97
CA ALA A 226 13.57 -3.75 -5.92
C ALA A 226 14.62 -4.10 -4.86
N GLU A 227 15.69 -3.32 -4.77
CA GLU A 227 16.78 -3.53 -3.81
C GLU A 227 16.30 -3.27 -2.39
N GLU A 228 15.63 -2.15 -2.16
CA GLU A 228 15.01 -1.81 -0.87
C GLU A 228 14.07 -2.93 -0.39
N ARG A 229 13.18 -3.42 -1.25
CA ARG A 229 12.15 -4.40 -0.87
C ARG A 229 12.70 -5.82 -0.71
N VAL A 230 13.75 -6.19 -1.44
CA VAL A 230 14.34 -7.55 -1.38
C VAL A 230 15.42 -7.68 -0.31
N PHE A 231 16.19 -6.61 -0.08
CA PHE A 231 17.31 -6.62 0.86
C PHE A 231 17.02 -5.87 2.16
N GLY A 232 15.95 -5.08 2.22
CA GLY A 232 15.54 -4.29 3.38
C GLY A 232 16.10 -2.87 3.36
N GLU A 233 17.32 -2.70 2.87
CA GLU A 233 17.98 -1.40 2.71
C GLU A 233 18.81 -1.38 1.42
N ILE A 234 18.96 -0.20 0.84
CA ILE A 234 19.80 0.02 -0.35
C ILE A 234 21.26 0.15 0.09
N SER A 235 22.17 -0.51 -0.63
CA SER A 235 23.61 -0.44 -0.43
C SER A 235 24.31 -0.04 -1.72
N ASP A 236 25.34 0.80 -1.63
CA ASP A 236 26.22 1.10 -2.77
C ASP A 236 27.26 0.01 -3.04
N ARG A 237 27.40 -0.95 -2.10
CA ARG A 237 28.23 -2.13 -2.25
C ARG A 237 27.34 -3.34 -2.49
N THR A 238 27.10 -3.67 -3.76
CA THR A 238 26.28 -4.83 -4.17
C THR A 238 26.77 -6.15 -3.55
N GLU A 239 28.08 -6.29 -3.34
CA GLU A 239 28.72 -7.45 -2.69
C GLU A 239 28.12 -7.75 -1.30
N CYS A 240 27.67 -6.71 -0.60
CA CYS A 240 27.21 -6.79 0.78
C CYS A 240 25.74 -7.20 0.89
N TYR A 241 25.00 -7.29 -0.22
CA TYR A 241 23.61 -7.72 -0.14
C TYR A 241 23.49 -9.15 0.39
N PRO A 242 22.48 -9.41 1.26
CA PRO A 242 22.26 -10.73 1.81
C PRO A 242 21.79 -11.71 0.74
N GLU A 243 21.97 -13.00 1.00
CA GLU A 243 21.68 -14.11 0.06
C GLU A 243 20.92 -15.25 0.76
N HIS A 244 20.06 -14.90 1.73
CA HIS A 244 19.31 -15.89 2.51
C HIS A 244 18.15 -16.52 1.71
N THR A 245 17.62 -15.82 0.72
CA THR A 245 16.54 -16.29 -0.15
C THR A 245 16.99 -16.47 -1.60
N SER A 246 16.24 -17.25 -2.40
CA SER A 246 16.51 -17.41 -3.83
C SER A 246 16.40 -16.09 -4.59
N LEU A 247 15.39 -15.26 -4.27
CA LEU A 247 15.22 -13.94 -4.87
C LEU A 247 16.41 -13.03 -4.54
N GLN A 248 16.88 -13.04 -3.30
CA GLN A 248 18.07 -12.28 -2.89
C GLN A 248 19.32 -12.69 -3.70
N LYS A 249 19.59 -14.00 -3.80
CA LYS A 249 20.70 -14.54 -4.59
C LYS A 249 20.64 -14.12 -6.05
N SER A 250 19.49 -14.35 -6.70
CA SER A 250 19.33 -14.06 -8.12
C SER A 250 19.41 -12.56 -8.42
N LEU A 251 18.78 -11.72 -7.58
CA LEU A 251 18.85 -10.27 -7.75
C LEU A 251 20.27 -9.75 -7.55
N LYS A 252 20.96 -10.19 -6.50
CA LYS A 252 22.36 -9.80 -6.26
C LYS A 252 23.26 -10.19 -7.42
N ALA A 253 23.18 -11.44 -7.89
CA ALA A 253 23.97 -11.90 -9.04
C ALA A 253 23.70 -11.07 -10.30
N PHE A 254 22.43 -10.70 -10.54
CA PHE A 254 22.05 -9.85 -11.67
C PHE A 254 22.64 -8.44 -11.56
N LEU A 255 22.63 -7.84 -10.37
CA LEU A 255 23.22 -6.52 -10.11
C LEU A 255 24.74 -6.54 -10.25
N LEU A 256 25.42 -7.59 -9.77
CA LEU A 256 26.88 -7.77 -9.91
C LEU A 256 27.30 -7.92 -11.39
N ALA A 257 26.44 -8.47 -12.23
CA ALA A 257 26.64 -8.53 -13.68
C ALA A 257 26.34 -7.20 -14.40
N GLY A 258 26.10 -6.10 -13.67
CA GLY A 258 25.79 -4.78 -14.21
C GLY A 258 24.32 -4.60 -14.62
N GLY A 259 23.45 -5.54 -14.26
CA GLY A 259 22.00 -5.42 -14.47
C GLY A 259 21.37 -4.37 -13.55
N ARG A 260 20.19 -3.89 -13.93
CA ARG A 260 19.37 -2.97 -13.11
C ARG A 260 17.91 -3.41 -13.18
N VAL A 261 17.21 -3.29 -12.05
CA VAL A 261 15.75 -3.51 -11.98
C VAL A 261 15.10 -2.17 -11.70
N GLY A 262 14.37 -1.65 -12.69
CA GLY A 262 13.60 -0.42 -12.55
C GLY A 262 12.23 -0.68 -11.93
N MET A 263 11.44 0.37 -11.88
CA MET A 263 9.99 0.31 -11.69
C MET A 263 9.33 0.08 -13.05
N GLY A 264 8.40 -0.87 -13.15
CA GLY A 264 7.57 -1.03 -14.35
C GLY A 264 6.26 -0.26 -14.23
N MET A 265 5.81 0.33 -15.34
CA MET A 265 4.48 0.91 -15.46
C MET A 265 3.58 -0.03 -16.26
N GLY A 266 2.49 -0.49 -15.63
CA GLY A 266 1.57 -1.46 -16.21
C GLY A 266 0.13 -0.96 -16.23
N VAL A 267 -0.60 -1.39 -17.25
CA VAL A 267 -2.02 -1.05 -17.42
C VAL A 267 -2.88 -2.29 -17.63
N ILE A 268 -4.10 -2.22 -17.09
CA ILE A 268 -5.21 -3.16 -17.32
C ILE A 268 -6.44 -2.34 -17.73
N PRO A 269 -7.13 -2.65 -18.83
CA PRO A 269 -8.42 -2.03 -19.12
C PRO A 269 -9.44 -2.30 -18.01
N PHE A 270 -10.20 -1.26 -17.63
CA PHE A 270 -11.22 -1.40 -16.59
C PHE A 270 -12.37 -2.29 -17.06
N SER A 271 -12.82 -2.12 -18.31
CA SER A 271 -13.77 -2.99 -19.01
C SER A 271 -13.04 -3.95 -19.94
N GLU A 272 -13.45 -5.22 -20.02
CA GLU A 272 -12.91 -6.19 -20.99
C GLU A 272 -13.35 -5.93 -22.44
N GLU A 273 -14.20 -4.92 -22.68
CA GLU A 273 -14.60 -4.51 -24.02
C GLU A 273 -13.41 -3.93 -24.78
N LYS A 274 -12.84 -4.77 -25.66
CA LYS A 274 -12.00 -4.34 -26.77
C LYS A 274 -12.84 -3.48 -27.70
N HIS A 275 -12.52 -2.19 -27.83
CA HIS A 275 -13.02 -1.36 -28.92
C HIS A 275 -12.24 -1.66 -30.19
#